data_AF-A0A0J7ITS8-F1
#
_entry.id   AF-A0A0J7ITS8-F1
#
_cell.length_a   1.000
_cell.length_b   1.000
_cell.length_c   1.000
_cell.angle_alpha   90.00
_cell.angle_beta   90.00
_cell.angle_gamma   90.00
#
_symmetry.space_group_name_H-M   'P 1'
#
loop_
_entity.id
_entity.type
_entity.pdbx_description
1 polymer ?
#
loop_
_entity_poly.entity_id
_entity_poly.type
_entity_poly.pdbx_seq_one_letter_code
_entity_poly.pdbx_strand_id
1 'polypeptide(L)'
;MKVEQIYTGCLAQGAYYIVSENEAAIIDPLREVKPYLDRLEKDNVTLKYIFETHFHADFVSGHLDLSKKTGAPVVYGPTAQPEFDAIIAEDNQIFEIGKIKIKALHTPGHTMESTTYLLIDENGIETAIFTGDTLFLGDVGRPDLAQKATNLTQEDLAGILYDSLQNKIMPLDDSVTVYPAHGAGSACGKNMQKETVDLLGNQKRTNYALNQPDKESFVREVLDGLTAPPKYFGMNVAMNKGGYESLDIVMDKGLTPVSVDDFEAYAEETGALILDTRSPAEFYKGFIPNSINIGLKGDFAPWVGTLIVDVKHPLLLIVDEGTEEEAITRLSRVGFDNVLGYLKGGFEAWKDGGKEIDEVKRISPSEFAEQFTENSKVIDVRKLTEYSAEHIDNAFNKPLDTISDWVKSIDDSEHFFLHCAGGYRSMIAASILNSHGIRNFTEIEGGFNGIKKTEKFPTSDFVCQSKTV
;
A
#
# COMPACT_ATOMS: atom_id res chain seq x y z
N MET A 1 -22.57 -22.64 2.90
CA MET A 1 -21.49 -21.69 3.25
C MET A 1 -20.78 -21.27 1.98
N LYS A 2 -20.46 -19.99 1.82
CA LYS A 2 -19.62 -19.44 0.74
C LYS A 2 -18.57 -18.53 1.37
N VAL A 3 -17.31 -18.68 0.98
CA VAL A 3 -16.20 -17.77 1.32
C VAL A 3 -15.68 -17.20 0.01
N GLU A 4 -15.59 -15.88 -0.07
CA GLU A 4 -15.10 -15.18 -1.24
C GLU A 4 -14.04 -14.16 -0.83
N GLN A 5 -12.89 -14.19 -1.49
CA GLN A 5 -11.85 -13.18 -1.35
C GLN A 5 -12.12 -12.03 -2.33
N ILE A 6 -12.12 -10.82 -1.82
CA ILE A 6 -12.19 -9.57 -2.59
C ILE A 6 -10.79 -8.95 -2.48
N TYR A 7 -9.96 -9.17 -3.51
CA TYR A 7 -8.55 -8.79 -3.49
C TYR A 7 -8.29 -7.51 -4.28
N THR A 8 -7.64 -6.54 -3.65
CA THR A 8 -7.25 -5.26 -4.26
C THR A 8 -5.77 -5.24 -4.56
N GLY A 9 -5.44 -5.43 -5.84
CA GLY A 9 -4.07 -5.60 -6.31
C GLY A 9 -3.14 -4.41 -5.99
N CYS A 10 -3.64 -3.17 -6.00
CA CYS A 10 -2.79 -1.98 -5.76
C CYS A 10 -2.31 -1.82 -4.32
N LEU A 11 -2.94 -2.51 -3.36
CA LEU A 11 -2.52 -2.57 -1.96
C LEU A 11 -2.04 -3.98 -1.58
N ALA A 12 -2.19 -4.94 -2.50
CA ALA A 12 -2.05 -6.36 -2.22
C ALA A 12 -2.89 -6.81 -1.00
N GLN A 13 -4.09 -6.26 -0.85
CA GLN A 13 -4.98 -6.45 0.31
C GLN A 13 -6.14 -7.39 -0.02
N GLY A 14 -6.47 -8.30 0.88
CA GLY A 14 -7.60 -9.22 0.80
C GLY A 14 -8.65 -8.93 1.86
N ALA A 15 -9.84 -8.53 1.41
CA ALA A 15 -11.06 -8.53 2.22
C ALA A 15 -11.83 -9.84 2.00
N TYR A 16 -12.60 -10.28 3.00
CA TYR A 16 -13.31 -11.56 2.92
C TYR A 16 -14.80 -11.39 3.12
N TYR A 17 -15.59 -11.93 2.20
CA TYR A 17 -17.04 -11.96 2.27
C TYR A 17 -17.52 -13.40 2.50
N ILE A 18 -18.17 -13.63 3.65
CA ILE A 18 -18.55 -14.95 4.14
C ILE A 18 -20.06 -14.99 4.27
N VAL A 19 -20.72 -15.99 3.68
CA VAL A 19 -22.18 -16.14 3.69
C VAL A 19 -22.60 -17.51 4.19
N SER A 20 -23.60 -17.51 5.06
CA SER A 20 -24.30 -18.71 5.52
C SER A 20 -25.78 -18.40 5.73
N GLU A 21 -26.63 -19.14 5.03
CA GLU A 21 -28.08 -18.89 4.97
C GLU A 21 -28.39 -17.44 4.54
N ASN A 22 -29.11 -16.68 5.38
CA ASN A 22 -29.50 -15.30 5.12
C ASN A 22 -28.59 -14.28 5.85
N GLU A 23 -27.45 -14.72 6.39
CA GLU A 23 -26.51 -13.87 7.12
C GLU A 23 -25.13 -13.85 6.44
N ALA A 24 -24.46 -12.71 6.56
CA ALA A 24 -23.11 -12.50 6.07
C ALA A 24 -22.18 -11.93 7.15
N ALA A 25 -20.89 -12.17 6.99
CA ALA A 25 -19.82 -11.46 7.68
C ALA A 25 -18.80 -10.94 6.67
N ILE A 26 -18.19 -9.81 6.99
CA ILE A 26 -17.08 -9.25 6.22
C ILE A 26 -15.87 -9.12 7.13
N ILE A 27 -14.69 -9.46 6.63
CA ILE A 27 -13.41 -9.31 7.33
C ILE A 27 -12.53 -8.33 6.56
N ASP A 28 -11.97 -7.35 7.28
CA ASP A 28 -11.06 -6.31 6.80
C ASP A 28 -11.57 -5.57 5.53
N PRO A 29 -12.78 -4.95 5.58
CA PRO A 29 -13.31 -4.21 4.45
C PRO A 29 -12.43 -3.03 4.04
N LEU A 30 -12.26 -2.83 2.74
CA LEU A 30 -11.64 -1.65 2.17
C LEU A 30 -12.49 -0.40 2.35
N ARG A 31 -11.85 0.75 2.13
CA ARG A 31 -12.42 2.10 2.25
C ARG A 31 -13.77 2.25 1.54
N GLU A 32 -13.85 1.83 0.27
CA GLU A 32 -15.07 1.91 -0.52
C GLU A 32 -16.01 0.73 -0.24
N VAL A 33 -17.17 1.03 0.35
CA VAL A 33 -18.06 -0.01 0.86
C VAL A 33 -19.14 -0.45 -0.13
N LYS A 34 -19.28 0.25 -1.25
CA LYS A 34 -20.30 -0.04 -2.28
C LYS A 34 -20.24 -1.48 -2.80
N PRO A 35 -19.07 -2.06 -3.14
CA PRO A 35 -19.00 -3.44 -3.61
C PRO A 35 -19.57 -4.46 -2.61
N TYR A 36 -19.41 -4.20 -1.31
CA TYR A 36 -19.97 -5.04 -0.26
C TYR A 36 -21.50 -4.90 -0.18
N LEU A 37 -22.01 -3.67 -0.22
CA LEU A 37 -23.45 -3.38 -0.18
C LEU A 37 -24.18 -3.99 -1.38
N ASP A 38 -23.65 -3.81 -2.58
CA ASP A 38 -24.19 -4.40 -3.81
C ASP A 38 -24.23 -5.94 -3.71
N ARG A 39 -23.21 -6.54 -3.07
CA ARG A 39 -23.14 -8.00 -2.88
C ARG A 39 -24.17 -8.50 -1.87
N LEU A 40 -24.34 -7.80 -0.74
CA LEU A 40 -25.35 -8.12 0.27
C LEU A 40 -26.76 -8.08 -0.33
N GLU A 41 -27.07 -7.06 -1.12
CA GLU A 41 -28.35 -6.92 -1.82
C GLU A 41 -28.56 -8.05 -2.84
N LYS A 42 -27.55 -8.30 -3.69
CA LYS A 42 -27.61 -9.35 -4.72
C LYS A 42 -27.84 -10.75 -4.13
N ASP A 43 -27.18 -11.04 -3.01
CA ASP A 43 -27.30 -12.34 -2.35
C ASP A 43 -28.51 -12.40 -1.41
N ASN A 44 -29.21 -11.27 -1.19
CA ASN A 44 -30.35 -11.12 -0.29
C ASN A 44 -30.05 -11.60 1.13
N VAL A 45 -28.94 -11.12 1.70
CA VAL A 45 -28.45 -11.48 3.03
C VAL A 45 -28.23 -10.24 3.91
N THR A 46 -28.31 -10.41 5.22
CA THR A 46 -28.06 -9.35 6.20
C THR A 46 -26.62 -9.44 6.71
N LEU A 47 -25.88 -8.33 6.65
CA LEU A 47 -24.56 -8.27 7.26
C LEU A 47 -24.70 -8.29 8.78
N LYS A 48 -24.10 -9.28 9.42
CA LYS A 48 -24.20 -9.49 10.87
C LYS A 48 -23.01 -8.95 11.63
N TYR A 49 -21.81 -9.09 11.08
CA TYR A 49 -20.57 -8.64 11.72
C TYR A 49 -19.60 -8.11 10.68
N ILE A 50 -18.87 -7.07 11.07
CA ILE A 50 -17.69 -6.57 10.37
C ILE A 50 -16.50 -6.87 11.27
N PHE A 51 -15.69 -7.84 10.89
CA PHE A 51 -14.50 -8.19 11.66
C PHE A 51 -13.30 -7.41 11.14
N GLU A 52 -12.54 -6.87 12.07
CA GLU A 52 -11.23 -6.30 11.82
C GLU A 52 -10.19 -7.18 12.51
N THR A 53 -9.17 -7.59 11.77
CA THR A 53 -8.09 -8.41 12.33
C THR A 53 -7.15 -7.58 13.20
N HIS A 54 -6.96 -6.31 12.87
CA HIS A 54 -6.13 -5.34 13.60
C HIS A 54 -6.40 -3.90 13.13
N PHE A 55 -5.80 -2.91 13.78
CA PHE A 55 -5.79 -1.54 13.23
C PHE A 55 -4.80 -1.47 12.05
N HIS A 56 -5.32 -1.56 10.83
CA HIS A 56 -4.52 -1.52 9.61
C HIS A 56 -3.67 -0.25 9.52
N ALA A 57 -2.44 -0.40 9.02
CA ALA A 57 -1.47 0.69 8.92
C ALA A 57 -1.27 1.17 7.48
N ASP A 58 -1.55 0.33 6.50
CA ASP A 58 -1.29 0.59 5.09
C ASP A 58 -2.53 1.12 4.35
N PHE A 59 -3.74 0.90 4.90
CA PHE A 59 -4.99 1.46 4.37
C PHE A 59 -5.96 1.91 5.46
N VAL A 60 -6.91 2.76 5.08
CA VAL A 60 -8.07 3.14 5.90
C VAL A 60 -9.21 2.18 5.59
N SER A 61 -9.62 1.40 6.58
CA SER A 61 -10.70 0.43 6.42
C SER A 61 -12.06 1.13 6.20
N GLY A 62 -13.01 0.42 5.59
CA GLY A 62 -14.40 0.89 5.42
C GLY A 62 -15.34 0.49 6.56
N HIS A 63 -14.82 -0.06 7.66
CA HIS A 63 -15.64 -0.60 8.76
C HIS A 63 -16.69 0.37 9.30
N LEU A 64 -16.37 1.66 9.48
CA LEU A 64 -17.33 2.63 10.02
C LEU A 64 -18.44 2.97 9.02
N ASP A 65 -18.10 3.12 7.74
CA ASP A 65 -19.09 3.43 6.71
C ASP A 65 -20.01 2.24 6.46
N LEU A 66 -19.44 1.04 6.45
CA LEU A 66 -20.20 -0.19 6.30
C LEU A 66 -21.10 -0.42 7.52
N SER A 67 -20.60 -0.19 8.74
CA SER A 67 -21.40 -0.29 9.98
C SER A 67 -22.56 0.71 9.97
N LYS A 68 -22.31 1.99 9.64
CA LYS A 68 -23.36 3.01 9.55
C LYS A 68 -24.44 2.68 8.51
N LYS A 69 -24.05 2.15 7.35
CA LYS A 69 -24.98 1.85 6.24
C LYS A 69 -25.78 0.55 6.46
N THR A 70 -25.27 -0.40 7.25
CA THR A 70 -25.90 -1.72 7.44
C THR A 70 -26.47 -1.96 8.84
N GLY A 71 -26.02 -1.21 9.84
CA GLY A 71 -26.28 -1.46 11.26
C GLY A 71 -25.47 -2.61 11.86
N ALA A 72 -24.57 -3.26 11.09
CA ALA A 72 -23.73 -4.33 11.60
C ALA A 72 -22.66 -3.79 12.57
N PRO A 73 -22.45 -4.41 13.74
CA PRO A 73 -21.37 -4.02 14.64
C PRO A 73 -19.99 -4.35 14.05
N VAL A 74 -19.04 -3.45 14.31
CA VAL A 74 -17.61 -3.70 14.11
C VAL A 74 -17.09 -4.54 15.27
N VAL A 75 -16.26 -5.53 14.97
CA VAL A 75 -15.65 -6.46 15.92
C VAL A 75 -14.14 -6.36 15.80
N TYR A 76 -13.47 -6.07 16.92
CA TYR A 76 -12.04 -6.14 17.07
C TYR A 76 -11.65 -7.22 18.09
N GLY A 77 -10.38 -7.62 18.05
CA GLY A 77 -9.78 -8.55 18.98
C GLY A 77 -9.58 -8.04 20.41
N PRO A 78 -9.08 -8.91 21.32
CA PRO A 78 -8.68 -8.51 22.66
C PRO A 78 -7.69 -7.35 22.65
N THR A 79 -7.76 -6.49 23.68
CA THR A 79 -6.88 -5.32 23.89
C THR A 79 -7.08 -4.15 22.92
N ALA A 80 -7.92 -4.28 21.88
CA ALA A 80 -8.28 -3.16 21.03
C ALA A 80 -8.96 -2.03 21.82
N GLN A 81 -8.62 -0.78 21.49
CA GLN A 81 -9.16 0.42 22.13
C GLN A 81 -9.56 1.47 21.08
N PRO A 82 -10.60 1.21 20.26
CA PRO A 82 -11.11 2.20 19.32
C PRO A 82 -11.78 3.37 20.05
N GLU A 83 -11.85 4.53 19.40
CA GLU A 83 -12.55 5.73 19.90
C GLU A 83 -14.01 5.79 19.41
N PHE A 84 -14.53 4.65 18.94
CA PHE A 84 -15.89 4.45 18.46
C PHE A 84 -16.47 3.15 19.03
N ASP A 85 -17.79 2.98 18.92
CA ASP A 85 -18.47 1.79 19.41
C ASP A 85 -18.06 0.55 18.59
N ALA A 86 -17.51 -0.45 19.27
CA ALA A 86 -17.15 -1.74 18.70
C ALA A 86 -17.32 -2.86 19.73
N ILE A 87 -17.52 -4.08 19.25
CA ILE A 87 -17.41 -5.28 20.07
C ILE A 87 -15.93 -5.61 20.21
N ILE A 88 -15.43 -5.63 21.45
CA ILE A 88 -14.08 -6.10 21.76
C ILE A 88 -14.19 -7.56 22.16
N ALA A 89 -13.76 -8.44 21.26
CA ALA A 89 -13.87 -9.88 21.45
C ALA A 89 -12.92 -10.36 22.56
N GLU A 90 -13.33 -11.42 23.27
CA GLU A 90 -12.44 -12.21 24.12
C GLU A 90 -11.74 -13.30 23.29
N ASP A 91 -10.57 -13.76 23.75
CA ASP A 91 -9.89 -14.90 23.13
C ASP A 91 -10.79 -16.16 23.19
N ASN A 92 -10.93 -16.85 22.06
CA ASN A 92 -11.83 -17.97 21.81
C ASN A 92 -13.34 -17.63 21.79
N GLN A 93 -13.71 -16.36 21.77
CA GLN A 93 -15.11 -15.97 21.61
C GLN A 93 -15.67 -16.47 20.27
N ILE A 94 -16.91 -16.99 20.31
CA ILE A 94 -17.61 -17.53 19.15
C ILE A 94 -18.68 -16.56 18.67
N PHE A 95 -18.69 -16.30 17.36
CA PHE A 95 -19.69 -15.51 16.65
C PHE A 95 -20.45 -16.42 15.68
N GLU A 96 -21.78 -16.47 15.82
CA GLU A 96 -22.64 -17.29 14.96
C GLU A 96 -23.12 -16.51 13.74
N ILE A 97 -22.99 -17.08 12.54
CA ILE A 97 -23.45 -16.52 11.27
C ILE A 97 -24.21 -17.63 10.52
N GLY A 98 -25.53 -17.57 10.47
CA GLY A 98 -26.38 -18.66 9.99
C GLY A 98 -26.02 -19.97 10.70
N LYS A 99 -25.57 -20.95 9.92
CA LYS A 99 -25.12 -22.27 10.42
C LYS A 99 -23.63 -22.40 10.72
N ILE A 100 -22.84 -21.36 10.47
CA ILE A 100 -21.38 -21.40 10.69
C ILE A 100 -21.00 -20.60 11.93
N LYS A 101 -19.77 -20.81 12.40
CA LYS A 101 -19.20 -20.09 13.54
C LYS A 101 -17.86 -19.49 13.15
N ILE A 102 -17.58 -18.30 13.66
CA ILE A 102 -16.25 -17.68 13.62
C ILE A 102 -15.73 -17.61 15.06
N LYS A 103 -14.56 -18.21 15.31
CA LYS A 103 -13.86 -18.16 16.60
C LYS A 103 -12.74 -17.12 16.52
N ALA A 104 -12.77 -16.12 17.39
CA ALA A 104 -11.67 -15.16 17.53
C ALA A 104 -10.50 -15.81 18.27
N LEU A 105 -9.30 -15.73 17.71
CA LEU A 105 -8.06 -16.21 18.34
C LEU A 105 -7.11 -15.02 18.49
N HIS A 106 -6.77 -14.67 19.73
CA HIS A 106 -5.83 -13.58 19.99
C HIS A 106 -4.43 -13.98 19.57
N THR A 107 -3.89 -13.24 18.60
CA THR A 107 -2.61 -13.55 17.96
C THR A 107 -1.74 -12.29 17.83
N PRO A 108 -1.38 -11.68 18.97
CA PRO A 108 -0.54 -10.49 18.97
C PRO A 108 0.83 -10.77 18.33
N GLY A 109 1.46 -9.72 17.81
CA GLY A 109 2.79 -9.79 17.23
C GLY A 109 3.01 -8.69 16.21
N HIS A 110 2.22 -8.70 15.13
CA HIS A 110 2.18 -7.59 14.17
C HIS A 110 1.65 -6.31 14.84
N THR A 111 0.51 -6.43 15.52
CA THR A 111 -0.01 -5.47 16.49
C THR A 111 -0.40 -6.20 17.78
N MET A 112 -0.76 -5.47 18.83
CA MET A 112 -1.12 -6.11 20.12
C MET A 112 -2.56 -6.62 20.15
N GLU A 113 -3.44 -6.00 19.37
CA GLU A 113 -4.83 -6.41 19.22
C GLU A 113 -5.06 -7.43 18.11
N SER A 114 -4.02 -7.72 17.31
CA SER A 114 -4.07 -8.67 16.21
C SER A 114 -4.81 -9.95 16.60
N THR A 115 -5.81 -10.29 15.80
CA THR A 115 -6.69 -11.44 16.00
C THR A 115 -6.90 -12.15 14.68
N THR A 116 -6.73 -13.46 14.72
CA THR A 116 -7.11 -14.34 13.61
C THR A 116 -8.51 -14.88 13.83
N TYR A 117 -9.26 -15.10 12.75
CA TYR A 117 -10.64 -15.57 12.80
C TYR A 117 -10.73 -16.97 12.20
N LEU A 118 -11.04 -17.96 13.03
CA LEU A 118 -11.15 -19.36 12.63
C LEU A 118 -12.60 -19.71 12.28
N LEU A 119 -12.81 -20.09 11.02
CA LEU A 119 -14.10 -20.50 10.48
C LEU A 119 -14.38 -21.98 10.78
N ILE A 120 -15.53 -22.22 11.39
CA ILE A 120 -16.04 -23.53 11.75
C ILE A 120 -17.36 -23.74 10.99
N ASP A 121 -17.45 -24.84 10.25
CA ASP A 121 -18.63 -25.18 9.45
C ASP A 121 -19.81 -25.69 10.29
N GLU A 122 -20.92 -26.02 9.62
CA GLU A 122 -22.14 -26.53 10.27
C GLU A 122 -21.99 -27.88 10.97
N ASN A 123 -20.91 -28.62 10.66
CA ASN A 123 -20.58 -29.91 11.28
C ASN A 123 -19.57 -29.77 12.42
N GLY A 124 -19.13 -28.54 12.72
CA GLY A 124 -18.13 -28.27 13.75
C GLY A 124 -16.69 -28.48 13.28
N ILE A 125 -16.43 -28.55 11.97
CA ILE A 125 -15.10 -28.74 11.41
C ILE A 125 -14.46 -27.36 11.18
N GLU A 126 -13.22 -27.20 11.64
CA GLU A 126 -12.40 -26.02 11.37
C GLU A 126 -11.92 -26.05 9.91
N THR A 127 -12.47 -25.18 9.05
CA THR A 127 -12.25 -25.25 7.59
C THR A 127 -11.27 -24.20 7.06
N ALA A 128 -11.25 -23.02 7.69
CA ALA A 128 -10.43 -21.91 7.22
C ALA A 128 -10.04 -20.98 8.37
N ILE A 129 -8.94 -20.26 8.21
CA ILE A 129 -8.48 -19.22 9.14
C ILE A 129 -8.14 -17.95 8.39
N PHE A 130 -8.70 -16.82 8.83
CA PHE A 130 -8.38 -15.50 8.34
C PHE A 130 -7.31 -14.92 9.24
N THR A 131 -6.09 -14.83 8.73
CA THR A 131 -4.89 -14.63 9.56
C THR A 131 -4.50 -13.18 9.74
N GLY A 132 -5.20 -12.25 9.09
CA GLY A 132 -4.81 -10.85 9.07
C GLY A 132 -3.35 -10.73 8.64
N ASP A 133 -2.61 -9.92 9.38
CA ASP A 133 -1.17 -9.76 9.24
C ASP A 133 -0.37 -10.59 10.27
N THR A 134 -0.99 -11.55 10.97
CA THR A 134 -0.23 -12.48 11.83
C THR A 134 0.57 -13.49 11.00
N LEU A 135 -0.06 -14.08 9.99
CA LEU A 135 0.56 -15.08 9.10
C LEU A 135 0.22 -14.75 7.65
N PHE A 136 1.26 -14.67 6.81
CA PHE A 136 1.14 -14.58 5.37
C PHE A 136 1.51 -15.90 4.69
N LEU A 137 1.25 -15.98 3.39
CA LEU A 137 1.74 -17.09 2.58
C LEU A 137 3.23 -16.88 2.30
N GLY A 138 4.06 -17.77 2.83
CA GLY A 138 5.52 -17.72 2.75
C GLY A 138 6.19 -16.75 3.73
N ASP A 139 5.43 -16.01 4.55
CA ASP A 139 5.98 -15.00 5.47
C ASP A 139 5.08 -14.76 6.70
N VAL A 140 5.42 -13.80 7.55
CA VAL A 140 4.64 -13.35 8.71
C VAL A 140 4.60 -11.82 8.76
N GLY A 141 3.71 -11.25 9.57
CA GLY A 141 3.66 -9.80 9.79
C GLY A 141 4.95 -9.24 10.37
N ARG A 142 5.33 -8.05 9.91
CA ARG A 142 6.42 -7.28 10.49
C ARG A 142 6.13 -6.96 11.98
N PRO A 143 7.09 -7.17 12.90
CA PRO A 143 6.91 -6.96 14.33
C PRO A 143 7.46 -5.61 14.83
N ASP A 144 7.32 -4.52 14.07
CA ASP A 144 7.90 -3.21 14.42
C ASP A 144 6.90 -2.06 14.38
N LEU A 145 5.65 -2.29 13.97
CA LEU A 145 4.64 -1.24 13.90
C LEU A 145 4.13 -0.79 15.27
N ALA A 146 4.07 -1.71 16.25
CA ALA A 146 3.52 -1.41 17.58
C ALA A 146 4.51 -0.76 18.55
N GLN A 147 5.80 -0.63 18.21
CA GLN A 147 6.87 -0.19 19.12
C GLN A 147 6.56 1.16 19.80
N LYS A 148 6.09 2.13 19.02
CA LYS A 148 5.79 3.49 19.52
C LYS A 148 4.58 3.53 20.45
N ALA A 149 3.69 2.55 20.34
CA ALA A 149 2.46 2.50 21.13
C ALA A 149 2.61 1.71 22.44
N THR A 150 3.62 0.83 22.57
CA THR A 150 3.63 -0.19 23.63
C THR A 150 4.89 -0.27 24.49
N ASN A 151 5.89 0.61 24.32
CA ASN A 151 7.21 0.51 24.97
C ASN A 151 7.92 -0.86 24.72
N LEU A 152 7.44 -1.64 23.76
CA LEU A 152 8.02 -2.92 23.36
C LEU A 152 9.05 -2.71 22.25
N THR A 153 10.09 -3.55 22.25
CA THR A 153 11.05 -3.62 21.15
C THR A 153 10.51 -4.46 19.99
N GLN A 154 11.18 -4.41 18.82
CA GLN A 154 10.81 -5.29 17.70
C GLN A 154 11.10 -6.75 18.04
N GLU A 155 12.13 -7.01 18.86
CA GLU A 155 12.49 -8.33 19.35
C GLU A 155 11.41 -8.89 20.28
N ASP A 156 10.84 -8.05 21.15
CA ASP A 156 9.71 -8.44 22.00
C ASP A 156 8.48 -8.80 21.16
N LEU A 157 8.13 -7.94 20.20
CA LEU A 157 7.00 -8.16 19.29
C LEU A 157 7.17 -9.40 18.43
N ALA A 158 8.39 -9.65 17.92
CA ALA A 158 8.72 -10.87 17.18
C ALA A 158 8.59 -12.11 18.08
N GLY A 159 9.02 -12.00 19.35
CA GLY A 159 8.84 -13.06 20.33
C GLY A 159 7.36 -13.35 20.63
N ILE A 160 6.53 -12.31 20.75
CA ILE A 160 5.09 -12.44 20.95
C ILE A 160 4.44 -13.08 19.72
N LEU A 161 4.85 -12.66 18.51
CA LEU A 161 4.38 -13.26 17.26
C LEU A 161 4.69 -14.75 17.19
N TYR A 162 5.90 -15.15 17.57
CA TYR A 162 6.28 -16.57 17.66
C TYR A 162 5.32 -17.34 18.57
N ASP A 163 5.04 -16.83 19.77
CA ASP A 163 4.14 -17.49 20.71
C ASP A 163 2.71 -17.60 20.15
N SER A 164 2.22 -16.57 19.46
CA SER A 164 0.92 -16.59 18.77
C SER A 164 0.86 -17.68 17.70
N LEU A 165 1.87 -17.75 16.83
CA LEU A 165 1.94 -18.76 15.77
C LEU A 165 1.99 -20.17 16.35
N GLN A 166 2.88 -20.44 17.31
CA GLN A 166 3.09 -21.77 17.88
C GLN A 166 1.91 -22.26 18.72
N ASN A 167 1.25 -21.38 19.48
CA ASN A 167 0.20 -21.78 20.41
C ASN A 167 -1.21 -21.75 19.80
N LYS A 168 -1.45 -20.95 18.75
CA LYS A 168 -2.80 -20.75 18.19
C LYS A 168 -2.97 -21.28 16.78
N ILE A 169 -1.95 -21.14 15.93
CA ILE A 169 -2.07 -21.48 14.50
C ILE A 169 -1.46 -22.86 14.20
N MET A 170 -0.23 -23.12 14.65
CA MET A 170 0.46 -24.40 14.42
C MET A 170 -0.31 -25.64 14.91
N PRO A 171 -1.11 -25.58 16.00
CA PRO A 171 -1.89 -26.73 16.45
C PRO A 171 -3.11 -27.07 15.57
N LEU A 172 -3.53 -26.18 14.67
CA LEU A 172 -4.67 -26.42 13.78
C LEU A 172 -4.34 -27.50 12.73
N ASP A 173 -5.38 -28.13 12.18
CA ASP A 173 -5.25 -29.19 11.19
C ASP A 173 -4.60 -28.68 9.88
N ASP A 174 -3.81 -29.54 9.23
CA ASP A 174 -3.12 -29.21 7.99
C ASP A 174 -4.06 -28.89 6.81
N SER A 175 -5.31 -29.35 6.88
CA SER A 175 -6.35 -29.08 5.88
C SER A 175 -7.01 -27.70 6.00
N VAL A 176 -6.74 -26.94 7.07
CA VAL A 176 -7.28 -25.58 7.24
C VAL A 176 -6.75 -24.67 6.12
N THR A 177 -7.66 -23.99 5.44
CA THR A 177 -7.31 -22.99 4.42
C THR A 177 -6.89 -21.67 5.08
N VAL A 178 -5.78 -21.09 4.65
CA VAL A 178 -5.22 -19.84 5.19
C VAL A 178 -5.56 -18.67 4.26
N TYR A 179 -6.13 -17.62 4.86
CA TYR A 179 -6.56 -16.38 4.20
C TYR A 179 -5.90 -15.16 4.87
N PRO A 180 -4.75 -14.68 4.38
CA PRO A 180 -4.08 -13.51 4.95
C PRO A 180 -4.75 -12.18 4.59
N ALA A 181 -4.51 -11.10 5.34
CA ALA A 181 -4.97 -9.77 4.90
C ALA A 181 -4.12 -9.20 3.74
N HIS A 182 -2.88 -9.66 3.55
CA HIS A 182 -1.99 -9.18 2.49
C HIS A 182 -1.27 -10.29 1.71
N GLY A 183 -0.81 -9.95 0.49
CA GLY A 183 0.00 -10.79 -0.38
C GLY A 183 1.21 -10.08 -1.00
N ALA A 184 1.84 -10.71 -2.00
CA ALA A 184 3.03 -10.17 -2.68
C ALA A 184 2.86 -8.71 -3.13
N GLY A 185 3.79 -7.85 -2.69
CA GLY A 185 3.83 -6.42 -3.02
C GLY A 185 3.48 -5.50 -1.85
N SER A 186 2.84 -6.01 -0.78
CA SER A 186 2.58 -5.23 0.44
C SER A 186 3.86 -4.94 1.23
N ALA A 187 3.88 -3.80 1.92
CA ALA A 187 4.96 -3.38 2.83
C ALA A 187 4.80 -3.92 4.27
N CYS A 188 3.75 -4.71 4.53
CA CYS A 188 3.49 -5.35 5.82
C CYS A 188 4.28 -6.65 6.02
N GLY A 189 4.83 -7.23 4.95
CA GLY A 189 5.71 -8.41 4.96
C GLY A 189 6.89 -8.22 4.01
N LYS A 190 7.89 -9.11 4.09
CA LYS A 190 9.12 -9.03 3.29
C LYS A 190 9.16 -9.96 2.07
N ASN A 191 8.64 -11.18 2.20
CA ASN A 191 8.81 -12.28 1.24
C ASN A 191 7.49 -13.04 0.96
N MET A 192 6.39 -12.29 0.83
CA MET A 192 5.08 -12.89 0.58
C MET A 192 4.98 -13.56 -0.80
N GLN A 193 4.27 -14.70 -0.84
CA GLN A 193 3.95 -15.44 -2.05
C GLN A 193 2.93 -14.69 -2.93
N LYS A 194 2.88 -15.06 -4.22
CA LYS A 194 1.95 -14.45 -5.19
C LYS A 194 0.54 -15.02 -5.06
N GLU A 195 0.46 -16.28 -4.65
CA GLU A 195 -0.76 -16.94 -4.26
C GLU A 195 -1.42 -16.16 -3.12
N THR A 196 -2.75 -16.10 -3.13
CA THR A 196 -3.53 -15.34 -2.14
C THR A 196 -4.28 -16.23 -1.15
N VAL A 197 -4.20 -17.56 -1.35
CA VAL A 197 -4.82 -18.61 -0.53
C VAL A 197 -3.95 -19.86 -0.60
N ASP A 198 -3.76 -20.57 0.52
CA ASP A 198 -3.07 -21.86 0.58
C ASP A 198 -3.54 -22.71 1.77
N LEU A 199 -3.10 -23.96 1.87
CA LEU A 199 -3.35 -24.83 3.02
C LEU A 199 -2.29 -24.61 4.11
N LEU A 200 -2.74 -24.66 5.37
CA LEU A 200 -1.85 -24.53 6.52
C LEU A 200 -0.75 -25.60 6.52
N GLY A 201 -1.06 -26.84 6.10
CA GLY A 201 -0.05 -27.90 5.99
C GLY A 201 1.08 -27.57 5.01
N ASN A 202 0.80 -26.85 3.91
CA ASN A 202 1.84 -26.40 3.00
C ASN A 202 2.66 -25.25 3.61
N GLN A 203 2.00 -24.32 4.30
CA GLN A 203 2.69 -23.22 4.99
C GLN A 203 3.58 -23.72 6.12
N LYS A 204 3.13 -24.68 6.94
CA LYS A 204 3.99 -25.36 7.93
C LYS A 204 5.26 -25.92 7.30
N ARG A 205 5.20 -26.47 6.08
CA ARG A 205 6.36 -27.04 5.38
C ARG A 205 7.26 -26.00 4.68
N THR A 206 6.70 -24.89 4.21
CA THR A 206 7.39 -24.01 3.25
C THR A 206 7.63 -22.59 3.74
N ASN A 207 6.84 -22.11 4.70
CA ASN A 207 7.01 -20.79 5.28
C ASN A 207 8.28 -20.78 6.14
N TYR A 208 9.24 -19.91 5.80
CA TYR A 208 10.54 -19.88 6.49
C TYR A 208 10.37 -19.56 7.98
N ALA A 209 9.42 -18.69 8.32
CA ALA A 209 9.19 -18.26 9.70
C ALA A 209 8.59 -19.39 10.56
N LEU A 210 7.72 -20.23 9.99
CA LEU A 210 7.15 -21.37 10.72
C LEU A 210 8.14 -22.52 10.94
N ASN A 211 9.23 -22.58 10.16
CA ASN A 211 10.21 -23.67 10.18
C ASN A 211 11.47 -23.38 11.01
N GLN A 212 11.40 -22.41 11.92
CA GLN A 212 12.51 -22.03 12.77
C GLN A 212 12.69 -23.02 13.93
N PRO A 213 13.93 -23.38 14.30
CA PRO A 213 14.19 -24.40 15.33
C PRO A 213 13.80 -23.95 16.74
N ASP A 214 13.83 -22.64 16.99
CA ASP A 214 13.56 -22.00 18.28
C ASP A 214 13.13 -20.54 18.10
N LYS A 215 12.69 -19.93 19.21
CA LYS A 215 12.20 -18.54 19.27
C LYS A 215 13.29 -17.55 18.92
N GLU A 216 14.52 -17.78 19.37
CA GLU A 216 15.67 -16.90 19.10
C GLU A 216 15.99 -16.86 17.59
N SER A 217 15.97 -18.02 16.93
CA SER A 217 16.16 -18.12 15.48
C SER A 217 15.01 -17.45 14.75
N PHE A 218 13.76 -17.63 15.19
CA PHE A 218 12.62 -16.90 14.63
C PHE A 218 12.79 -15.39 14.69
N VAL A 219 13.13 -14.84 15.87
CA VAL A 219 13.31 -13.40 16.05
C VAL A 219 14.40 -12.88 15.11
N ARG A 220 15.55 -13.56 15.03
CA ARG A 220 16.63 -13.18 14.12
C ARG A 220 16.16 -13.21 12.67
N GLU A 221 15.58 -14.32 12.23
CA GLU A 221 15.19 -14.50 10.83
C GLU A 221 14.08 -13.56 10.40
N VAL A 222 13.10 -13.24 11.25
CA VAL A 222 12.02 -12.30 10.90
C VAL A 222 12.53 -10.87 10.80
N LEU A 223 13.43 -10.45 11.72
CA LEU A 223 14.00 -9.10 11.72
C LEU A 223 15.06 -8.87 10.63
N ASP A 224 15.69 -9.94 10.14
CA ASP A 224 16.67 -9.85 9.06
C ASP A 224 16.04 -9.28 7.77
N GLY A 225 16.69 -8.25 7.21
CA GLY A 225 16.25 -7.54 6.01
C GLY A 225 15.03 -6.63 6.16
N LEU A 226 14.54 -6.40 7.39
CA LEU A 226 13.38 -5.53 7.62
C LEU A 226 13.73 -4.06 7.35
N THR A 227 12.95 -3.40 6.51
CA THR A 227 13.10 -1.97 6.20
C THR A 227 12.13 -1.14 7.03
N ALA A 228 12.46 0.14 7.24
CA ALA A 228 11.59 1.05 7.97
C ALA A 228 10.18 1.11 7.34
N PRO A 229 9.11 1.18 8.15
CA PRO A 229 7.76 1.28 7.62
C PRO A 229 7.55 2.63 6.92
N PRO A 230 6.66 2.70 5.91
CA PRO A 230 6.27 3.97 5.33
C PRO A 230 5.78 4.97 6.38
N LYS A 231 6.16 6.24 6.23
CA LYS A 231 5.93 7.26 7.27
C LYS A 231 4.44 7.55 7.53
N TYR A 232 3.57 7.33 6.55
CA TYR A 232 2.12 7.53 6.69
C TYR A 232 1.42 6.45 7.53
N PHE A 233 2.08 5.31 7.79
CA PHE A 233 1.45 4.17 8.46
C PHE A 233 0.84 4.52 9.82
N GLY A 234 1.57 5.30 10.63
CA GLY A 234 1.08 5.74 11.93
C GLY A 234 -0.18 6.62 11.85
N MET A 235 -0.37 7.34 10.74
CA MET A 235 -1.56 8.16 10.52
C MET A 235 -2.77 7.29 10.17
N ASN A 236 -2.61 6.26 9.34
CA ASN A 236 -3.70 5.31 9.04
C ASN A 236 -4.12 4.53 10.28
N VAL A 237 -3.17 4.07 11.11
CA VAL A 237 -3.50 3.46 12.41
C VAL A 237 -4.33 4.42 13.26
N ALA A 238 -3.92 5.70 13.34
CA ALA A 238 -4.67 6.71 14.08
C ALA A 238 -6.08 6.93 13.50
N MET A 239 -6.26 6.92 12.18
CA MET A 239 -7.57 7.03 11.53
C MET A 239 -8.44 5.79 11.79
N ASN A 240 -7.89 4.58 11.68
CA ASN A 240 -8.62 3.34 11.92
C ASN A 240 -8.97 3.15 13.41
N LYS A 241 -8.23 3.80 14.32
CA LYS A 241 -8.52 3.78 15.76
C LYS A 241 -9.46 4.92 16.19
N GLY A 242 -9.24 6.13 15.68
CA GLY A 242 -9.94 7.36 16.07
C GLY A 242 -11.23 7.63 15.27
N GLY A 243 -11.35 6.99 14.12
CA GLY A 243 -12.40 7.25 13.13
C GLY A 243 -12.02 8.32 12.12
N TYR A 244 -12.86 8.44 11.10
CA TYR A 244 -12.63 9.22 9.90
C TYR A 244 -13.94 9.74 9.30
N GLU A 245 -13.83 10.70 8.38
CA GLU A 245 -14.98 11.17 7.60
C GLU A 245 -15.45 10.06 6.65
N SER A 246 -16.76 10.01 6.34
CA SER A 246 -17.29 9.01 5.41
C SER A 246 -16.80 9.28 3.99
N LEU A 247 -16.53 8.22 3.23
CA LEU A 247 -16.10 8.33 1.84
C LEU A 247 -17.11 9.11 0.98
N ASP A 248 -18.41 9.03 1.28
CA ASP A 248 -19.44 9.79 0.56
C ASP A 248 -19.18 11.31 0.67
N ILE A 249 -18.79 11.80 1.85
CA ILE A 249 -18.50 13.22 2.09
C ILE A 249 -17.17 13.62 1.43
N VAL A 250 -16.17 12.74 1.47
CA VAL A 250 -14.89 12.96 0.77
C VAL A 250 -15.15 13.09 -0.72
N MET A 251 -15.98 12.21 -1.30
CA MET A 251 -16.35 12.25 -2.70
C MET A 251 -17.08 13.54 -3.07
N ASP A 252 -18.06 13.96 -2.27
CA ASP A 252 -18.79 15.21 -2.49
C ASP A 252 -17.86 16.44 -2.54
N LYS A 253 -16.79 16.44 -1.73
CA LYS A 253 -15.78 17.52 -1.74
C LYS A 253 -14.82 17.38 -2.92
N GLY A 254 -14.23 16.19 -3.10
CA GLY A 254 -13.17 15.94 -4.06
C GLY A 254 -13.64 15.96 -5.52
N LEU A 255 -14.88 15.55 -5.79
CA LEU A 255 -15.50 15.60 -7.13
C LEU A 255 -16.01 17.01 -7.48
N THR A 256 -15.31 18.03 -7.02
CA THR A 256 -15.57 19.43 -7.37
C THR A 256 -14.70 19.85 -8.56
N PRO A 257 -15.28 20.15 -9.73
CA PRO A 257 -14.53 20.68 -10.86
C PRO A 257 -14.13 22.13 -10.60
N VAL A 258 -12.84 22.43 -10.71
CA VAL A 258 -12.24 23.76 -10.50
C VAL A 258 -11.84 24.36 -11.85
N SER A 259 -12.17 25.62 -12.09
CA SER A 259 -11.80 26.29 -13.35
C SER A 259 -10.30 26.55 -13.43
N VAL A 260 -9.75 26.78 -14.63
CA VAL A 260 -8.31 27.08 -14.82
C VAL A 260 -7.88 28.32 -14.00
N ASP A 261 -8.71 29.35 -13.94
CA ASP A 261 -8.40 30.57 -13.21
C ASP A 261 -8.45 30.37 -11.69
N ASP A 262 -9.42 29.61 -11.19
CA ASP A 262 -9.56 29.32 -9.76
C ASP A 262 -8.54 28.30 -9.27
N PHE A 263 -8.07 27.39 -10.13
CA PHE A 263 -7.16 26.30 -9.76
C PHE A 263 -5.81 26.82 -9.27
N GLU A 264 -5.25 27.80 -9.97
CA GLU A 264 -3.99 28.47 -9.59
C GLU A 264 -4.15 29.22 -8.26
N ALA A 265 -5.22 30.02 -8.13
CA ALA A 265 -5.51 30.75 -6.90
C ALA A 265 -5.72 29.80 -5.71
N TYR A 266 -6.43 28.69 -5.89
CA TYR A 266 -6.63 27.69 -4.84
C TYR A 266 -5.31 27.05 -4.39
N ALA A 267 -4.43 26.70 -5.33
CA ALA A 267 -3.13 26.14 -4.99
C ALA A 267 -2.30 27.12 -4.13
N GLU A 268 -2.27 28.40 -4.50
CA GLU A 268 -1.54 29.45 -3.78
C GLU A 268 -2.14 29.76 -2.40
N GLU A 269 -3.46 29.95 -2.32
CA GLU A 269 -4.15 30.36 -1.08
C GLU A 269 -4.14 29.27 -0.02
N THR A 270 -4.26 28.01 -0.44
CA THR A 270 -4.36 26.86 0.48
C THR A 270 -3.02 26.16 0.72
N GLY A 271 -2.03 26.43 -0.13
CA GLY A 271 -0.77 25.68 -0.15
C GLY A 271 -0.96 24.22 -0.59
N ALA A 272 -1.99 23.93 -1.39
CA ALA A 272 -2.29 22.58 -1.86
C ALA A 272 -1.20 22.07 -2.80
N LEU A 273 -0.85 20.79 -2.62
CA LEU A 273 -0.02 20.08 -3.57
C LEU A 273 -0.84 19.78 -4.83
N ILE A 274 -0.32 20.19 -5.98
CA ILE A 274 -0.90 19.86 -7.28
C ILE A 274 -0.41 18.45 -7.66
N LEU A 275 -1.31 17.48 -7.62
CA LEU A 275 -1.02 16.08 -7.91
C LEU A 275 -1.50 15.73 -9.32
N ASP A 276 -0.57 15.47 -10.22
CA ASP A 276 -0.84 15.07 -11.60
C ASP A 276 -0.84 13.55 -11.74
N THR A 277 -2.00 12.97 -12.03
CA THR A 277 -2.18 11.51 -12.11
C THR A 277 -2.02 10.98 -13.53
N ARG A 278 -1.69 11.82 -14.50
CA ARG A 278 -1.48 11.41 -15.89
C ARG A 278 -0.29 10.47 -16.00
N SER A 279 -0.24 9.70 -17.08
CA SER A 279 0.85 8.76 -17.29
C SER A 279 2.19 9.47 -17.50
N PRO A 280 3.33 8.85 -17.13
CA PRO A 280 4.65 9.38 -17.43
C PRO A 280 4.89 9.71 -18.91
N ALA A 281 4.20 9.01 -19.82
CA ALA A 281 4.30 9.20 -21.26
C ALA A 281 3.58 10.46 -21.76
N GLU A 282 2.67 11.03 -20.97
CA GLU A 282 2.02 12.31 -21.28
C GLU A 282 2.64 13.46 -20.46
N PHE A 283 2.90 13.23 -19.17
CA PHE A 283 3.43 14.25 -18.26
C PHE A 283 4.73 14.90 -18.77
N TYR A 284 5.68 14.11 -19.27
CA TYR A 284 6.99 14.64 -19.69
C TYR A 284 6.89 15.67 -20.83
N LYS A 285 5.84 15.60 -21.66
CA LYS A 285 5.60 16.48 -22.81
C LYS A 285 5.05 17.84 -22.41
N GLY A 286 4.58 18.00 -21.17
CA GLY A 286 3.90 19.18 -20.70
C GLY A 286 3.17 18.95 -19.37
N PHE A 287 3.44 19.79 -18.38
CA PHE A 287 2.78 19.76 -17.07
C PHE A 287 2.68 21.15 -16.44
N ILE A 288 1.80 21.27 -15.42
CA ILE A 288 1.65 22.51 -14.65
C ILE A 288 2.89 22.67 -13.75
N PRO A 289 3.59 23.81 -13.75
CA PRO A 289 4.77 24.02 -12.90
C PRO A 289 4.51 23.67 -11.43
N ASN A 290 5.51 23.10 -10.77
CA ASN A 290 5.46 22.61 -9.38
C ASN A 290 4.50 21.44 -9.10
N SER A 291 3.80 20.89 -10.11
CA SER A 291 3.03 19.67 -9.93
C SER A 291 3.92 18.44 -9.72
N ILE A 292 3.45 17.51 -8.90
CA ILE A 292 4.09 16.21 -8.68
C ILE A 292 3.34 15.15 -9.48
N ASN A 293 4.06 14.40 -10.32
CA ASN A 293 3.48 13.30 -11.08
C ASN A 293 3.49 12.03 -10.26
N ILE A 294 2.31 11.43 -10.06
CA ILE A 294 2.17 10.04 -9.61
C ILE A 294 1.07 9.41 -10.44
N GLY A 295 1.45 8.70 -11.50
CA GLY A 295 0.49 8.19 -12.48
C GLY A 295 -0.47 7.14 -11.93
N LEU A 296 -1.77 7.29 -12.22
CA LEU A 296 -2.83 6.42 -11.68
C LEU A 296 -2.64 4.94 -12.03
N LYS A 297 -2.09 4.63 -13.21
CA LYS A 297 -1.88 3.24 -13.69
C LYS A 297 -0.76 2.48 -12.97
N GLY A 298 0.05 3.14 -12.13
CA GLY A 298 1.06 2.49 -11.30
C GLY A 298 0.60 2.26 -9.86
N ASP A 299 1.57 2.14 -8.94
CA ASP A 299 1.35 2.00 -7.49
C ASP A 299 0.96 3.35 -6.86
N PHE A 300 -0.04 4.02 -7.43
CA PHE A 300 -0.43 5.40 -7.12
C PHE A 300 -0.55 5.68 -5.62
N ALA A 301 -1.49 5.02 -4.94
CA ALA A 301 -1.80 5.27 -3.53
C ALA A 301 -0.60 5.02 -2.59
N PRO A 302 0.14 3.89 -2.68
CA PRO A 302 1.37 3.71 -1.91
C PRO A 302 2.44 4.79 -2.14
N TRP A 303 2.63 5.27 -3.38
CA TRP A 303 3.59 6.34 -3.66
C TRP A 303 3.14 7.69 -3.10
N VAL A 304 1.84 8.02 -3.18
CA VAL A 304 1.28 9.21 -2.51
C VAL A 304 1.58 9.15 -1.01
N GLY A 305 1.25 8.04 -0.35
CA GLY A 305 1.51 7.86 1.09
C GLY A 305 3.00 7.95 1.45
N THR A 306 3.87 7.38 0.62
CA THR A 306 5.31 7.40 0.85
C THR A 306 5.92 8.79 0.69
N LEU A 307 5.46 9.56 -0.30
CA LEU A 307 6.11 10.81 -0.71
C LEU A 307 5.50 12.05 -0.08
N ILE A 308 4.16 12.10 0.06
CA ILE A 308 3.47 13.25 0.66
C ILE A 308 3.46 13.13 2.18
N VAL A 309 3.35 11.91 2.71
CA VAL A 309 3.40 11.54 4.14
C VAL A 309 2.25 12.08 4.98
N ASP A 310 2.01 13.40 4.97
CA ASP A 310 0.94 14.03 5.72
C ASP A 310 -0.40 13.84 5.02
N VAL A 311 -1.20 12.90 5.54
CA VAL A 311 -2.54 12.56 5.01
C VAL A 311 -3.53 13.73 5.08
N LYS A 312 -3.24 14.78 5.85
CA LYS A 312 -4.08 15.98 5.95
C LYS A 312 -3.68 17.07 4.97
N HIS A 313 -2.55 16.94 4.29
CA HIS A 313 -2.07 17.94 3.34
C HIS A 313 -3.11 18.12 2.21
N PRO A 314 -3.53 19.36 1.90
CA PRO A 314 -4.53 19.58 0.87
C PRO A 314 -4.01 19.21 -0.52
N LEU A 315 -4.87 18.58 -1.32
CA LEU A 315 -4.55 18.14 -2.68
C LEU A 315 -5.47 18.79 -3.71
N LEU A 316 -4.89 19.20 -4.83
CA LEU A 316 -5.60 19.55 -6.06
C LEU A 316 -5.19 18.59 -7.16
N LEU A 317 -6.14 18.03 -7.87
CA LEU A 317 -5.86 16.95 -8.82
C LEU A 317 -5.86 17.42 -10.27
N ILE A 318 -4.89 16.93 -11.04
CA ILE A 318 -4.94 16.92 -12.51
C ILE A 318 -5.10 15.45 -12.90
N VAL A 319 -6.26 15.12 -13.46
CA VAL A 319 -6.63 13.74 -13.81
C VAL A 319 -7.06 13.64 -15.26
N ASP A 320 -7.00 12.43 -15.81
CA ASP A 320 -7.63 12.14 -17.11
C ASP A 320 -9.16 12.12 -16.93
N GLU A 321 -9.91 12.64 -17.91
CA GLU A 321 -11.37 12.70 -17.85
C GLU A 321 -11.97 11.31 -17.64
N GLY A 322 -12.86 11.18 -16.65
CA GLY A 322 -13.50 9.92 -16.27
C GLY A 322 -12.70 9.10 -15.25
N THR A 323 -11.57 9.60 -14.75
CA THR A 323 -10.76 8.94 -13.71
C THR A 323 -10.79 9.64 -12.35
N GLU A 324 -11.59 10.70 -12.22
CA GLU A 324 -11.71 11.55 -11.02
C GLU A 324 -12.08 10.70 -9.78
N GLU A 325 -13.15 9.91 -9.89
CA GLU A 325 -13.65 9.06 -8.80
C GLU A 325 -12.64 7.98 -8.42
N GLU A 326 -11.94 7.38 -9.39
CA GLU A 326 -10.90 6.39 -9.12
C GLU A 326 -9.73 7.00 -8.34
N ALA A 327 -9.26 8.19 -8.77
CA ALA A 327 -8.17 8.88 -8.12
C ALA A 327 -8.51 9.20 -6.65
N ILE A 328 -9.68 9.80 -6.39
CA ILE A 328 -10.13 10.14 -5.03
C ILE A 328 -10.33 8.89 -4.19
N THR A 329 -10.97 7.84 -4.73
CA THR A 329 -11.13 6.55 -4.01
C THR A 329 -9.78 6.02 -3.55
N ARG A 330 -8.80 6.00 -4.45
CA ARG A 330 -7.47 5.44 -4.17
C ARG A 330 -6.67 6.29 -3.20
N LEU A 331 -6.82 7.62 -3.22
CA LEU A 331 -6.25 8.51 -2.21
C LEU A 331 -6.86 8.24 -0.83
N SER A 332 -8.18 8.13 -0.75
CA SER A 332 -8.89 7.83 0.49
C SER A 332 -8.55 6.47 1.08
N ARG A 333 -8.22 5.48 0.24
CA ARG A 333 -7.73 4.17 0.71
C ARG A 333 -6.48 4.31 1.57
N VAL A 334 -5.64 5.31 1.34
CA VAL A 334 -4.43 5.58 2.13
C VAL A 334 -4.55 6.83 3.02
N GLY A 335 -5.79 7.31 3.25
CA GLY A 335 -6.11 8.37 4.20
C GLY A 335 -6.05 9.81 3.67
N PHE A 336 -5.72 10.01 2.40
CA PHE A 336 -5.62 11.36 1.80
C PHE A 336 -7.00 11.87 1.38
N ASP A 337 -7.82 12.19 2.38
CA ASP A 337 -9.21 12.63 2.22
C ASP A 337 -9.34 14.13 1.90
N ASN A 338 -8.28 14.93 2.08
CA ASN A 338 -8.32 16.39 1.89
C ASN A 338 -8.12 16.80 0.42
N VAL A 339 -8.96 16.29 -0.48
CA VAL A 339 -8.99 16.67 -1.89
C VAL A 339 -9.91 17.87 -2.07
N LEU A 340 -9.36 19.01 -2.48
CA LEU A 340 -10.09 20.27 -2.64
C LEU A 340 -10.88 20.35 -3.96
N GLY A 341 -10.52 19.52 -4.93
CA GLY A 341 -11.14 19.47 -6.25
C GLY A 341 -10.16 18.99 -7.32
N TYR A 342 -10.64 18.95 -8.56
CA TYR A 342 -9.84 18.59 -9.73
C TYR A 342 -9.95 19.64 -10.82
N LEU A 343 -8.91 19.76 -11.65
CA LEU A 343 -8.87 20.72 -12.75
C LEU A 343 -9.89 20.34 -13.83
N LYS A 344 -10.89 21.19 -14.03
CA LYS A 344 -11.92 21.00 -15.06
C LYS A 344 -11.30 21.06 -16.46
N GLY A 345 -11.43 19.96 -17.20
CA GLY A 345 -10.84 19.82 -18.54
C GLY A 345 -9.35 19.43 -18.53
N GLY A 346 -8.79 19.13 -17.35
CA GLY A 346 -7.45 18.61 -17.17
C GLY A 346 -6.35 19.54 -17.72
N PHE A 347 -5.19 18.95 -18.00
CA PHE A 347 -4.02 19.70 -18.46
C PHE A 347 -4.24 20.42 -19.81
N GLU A 348 -5.04 19.85 -20.72
CA GLU A 348 -5.30 20.49 -22.01
C GLU A 348 -6.05 21.82 -21.83
N ALA A 349 -7.02 21.90 -20.90
CA ALA A 349 -7.69 23.16 -20.60
C ALA A 349 -6.74 24.22 -20.03
N TRP A 350 -5.79 23.81 -19.19
CA TRP A 350 -4.73 24.71 -18.67
C TRP A 350 -3.87 25.27 -19.80
N LYS A 351 -3.41 24.39 -20.69
CA LYS A 351 -2.59 24.74 -21.86
C LYS A 351 -3.33 25.63 -22.85
N ASP A 352 -4.59 25.31 -23.17
CA ASP A 352 -5.44 26.11 -24.07
C ASP A 352 -5.79 27.48 -23.46
N GLY A 353 -5.82 27.57 -22.12
CA GLY A 353 -5.93 28.81 -21.37
C GLY A 353 -4.69 29.71 -21.45
N GLY A 354 -3.61 29.26 -22.09
CA GLY A 354 -2.36 30.01 -22.24
C GLY A 354 -1.57 30.18 -20.94
N LYS A 355 -1.83 29.32 -19.94
CA LYS A 355 -1.09 29.30 -18.67
C LYS A 355 0.31 28.71 -18.87
N GLU A 356 1.20 28.96 -17.91
CA GLU A 356 2.57 28.46 -17.94
C GLU A 356 2.62 26.93 -17.87
N ILE A 357 3.50 26.32 -18.66
CA ILE A 357 3.75 24.88 -18.67
C ILE A 357 5.25 24.61 -18.57
N ASP A 358 5.59 23.47 -17.97
CA ASP A 358 6.93 22.91 -17.93
C ASP A 358 7.00 21.57 -18.70
N GLU A 359 8.21 21.13 -19.02
CA GLU A 359 8.49 19.86 -19.70
C GLU A 359 9.67 19.13 -19.04
N VAL A 360 9.69 17.80 -19.14
CA VAL A 360 10.83 16.99 -18.69
C VAL A 360 11.59 16.50 -19.91
N LYS A 361 12.88 16.81 -20.00
CA LYS A 361 13.73 16.25 -21.05
C LYS A 361 13.80 14.73 -20.89
N ARG A 362 13.30 14.01 -21.88
CA ARG A 362 13.22 12.55 -21.90
C ARG A 362 13.85 12.00 -23.17
N ILE A 363 14.61 10.91 -23.05
CA ILE A 363 15.21 10.22 -24.18
C ILE A 363 14.97 8.72 -24.11
N SER A 364 15.03 8.07 -25.26
CA SER A 364 15.00 6.61 -25.37
C SER A 364 16.30 5.96 -24.88
N PRO A 365 16.30 4.66 -24.55
CA PRO A 365 17.52 3.92 -24.23
C PRO A 365 18.60 3.98 -25.32
N SER A 366 18.19 4.01 -26.60
CA SER A 366 19.10 4.10 -27.73
C SER A 366 19.80 5.45 -27.80
N GLU A 367 19.06 6.55 -27.63
CA GLU A 367 19.61 7.91 -27.55
C GLU A 367 20.49 8.09 -26.32
N PHE A 368 20.12 7.47 -25.19
CA PHE A 368 20.99 7.42 -24.01
C PHE A 368 22.32 6.75 -24.33
N ALA A 369 22.32 5.63 -25.05
CA ALA A 369 23.55 4.94 -25.47
C ALA A 369 24.42 5.74 -26.44
N GLU A 370 23.84 6.71 -27.16
CA GLU A 370 24.59 7.61 -28.03
C GLU A 370 25.17 8.82 -27.27
N GLN A 371 24.51 9.25 -26.19
CA GLN A 371 24.92 10.41 -25.39
C GLN A 371 25.80 10.04 -24.19
N PHE A 372 25.78 8.78 -23.75
CA PHE A 372 26.51 8.31 -22.58
C PHE A 372 28.03 8.28 -22.83
N THR A 373 28.79 8.72 -21.83
CA THR A 373 30.24 8.64 -21.77
C THR A 373 30.66 8.09 -20.40
N GLU A 374 31.90 7.63 -20.24
CA GLU A 374 32.40 7.11 -18.94
C GLU A 374 32.33 8.14 -17.80
N ASN A 375 32.26 9.44 -18.13
CA ASN A 375 32.11 10.54 -17.16
C ASN A 375 30.65 10.95 -16.92
N SER A 376 29.69 10.33 -17.60
CA SER A 376 28.28 10.66 -17.44
C SER A 376 27.76 10.21 -16.08
N LYS A 377 27.17 11.14 -15.33
CA LYS A 377 26.53 10.85 -14.04
C LYS A 377 25.17 10.19 -14.27
N VAL A 378 24.94 9.05 -13.64
CA VAL A 378 23.68 8.31 -13.73
C VAL A 378 23.11 8.13 -12.34
N ILE A 379 21.85 8.49 -12.13
CA ILE A 379 21.13 8.30 -10.89
C ILE A 379 20.06 7.22 -11.09
N ASP A 380 20.15 6.16 -10.29
CA ASP A 380 19.21 5.06 -10.25
C ASP A 380 18.30 5.21 -9.02
N VAL A 381 17.01 5.46 -9.25
CA VAL A 381 16.01 5.66 -8.19
C VAL A 381 15.26 4.38 -7.78
N ARG A 382 15.74 3.20 -8.21
CA ARG A 382 15.23 1.91 -7.73
C ARG A 382 15.59 1.68 -6.26
N LYS A 383 14.89 0.72 -5.63
CA LYS A 383 15.22 0.28 -4.26
C LYS A 383 16.63 -0.31 -4.23
N LEU A 384 17.27 -0.26 -3.06
CA LEU A 384 18.62 -0.81 -2.88
C LEU A 384 18.71 -2.29 -3.29
N THR A 385 17.70 -3.10 -2.99
CA THR A 385 17.67 -4.52 -3.36
C THR A 385 17.62 -4.75 -4.87
N GLU A 386 16.93 -3.88 -5.63
CA GLU A 386 16.92 -3.93 -7.09
C GLU A 386 18.26 -3.48 -7.69
N TYR A 387 18.86 -2.45 -7.09
CA TYR A 387 20.17 -1.93 -7.51
C TYR A 387 21.28 -2.95 -7.24
N SER A 388 21.35 -3.49 -6.02
CA SER A 388 22.34 -4.49 -5.61
C SER A 388 22.25 -5.79 -6.42
N ALA A 389 21.07 -6.11 -6.94
CA ALA A 389 20.91 -7.26 -7.82
C ALA A 389 21.58 -7.05 -9.18
N GLU A 390 21.39 -5.88 -9.79
CA GLU A 390 22.01 -5.52 -11.06
C GLU A 390 21.79 -4.03 -11.35
N HIS A 391 22.84 -3.31 -11.78
CA HIS A 391 22.76 -1.89 -12.16
C HIS A 391 23.78 -1.54 -13.25
N ILE A 392 23.66 -0.34 -13.82
CA ILE A 392 24.64 0.23 -14.75
C ILE A 392 25.91 0.56 -13.96
N ASP A 393 27.08 0.21 -14.48
CA ASP A 393 28.34 0.50 -13.81
C ASP A 393 28.48 2.00 -13.48
N ASN A 394 28.98 2.28 -12.27
CA ASN A 394 29.17 3.63 -11.73
C ASN A 394 27.90 4.49 -11.57
N ALA A 395 26.70 3.92 -11.71
CA ALA A 395 25.47 4.63 -11.34
C ALA A 395 25.43 4.91 -9.82
N PHE A 396 24.78 5.99 -9.43
CA PHE A 396 24.53 6.32 -8.03
C PHE A 396 23.13 5.86 -7.64
N ASN A 397 23.01 4.95 -6.67
CA ASN A 397 21.70 4.60 -6.11
C ASN A 397 21.18 5.74 -5.21
N LYS A 398 20.05 6.32 -5.59
CA LYS A 398 19.29 7.29 -4.78
C LYS A 398 17.82 6.92 -4.81
N PRO A 399 17.39 5.95 -3.99
CA PRO A 399 16.02 5.42 -4.03
C PRO A 399 14.95 6.50 -3.91
N LEU A 400 13.85 6.35 -4.67
CA LEU A 400 12.74 7.32 -4.68
C LEU A 400 12.05 7.46 -3.31
N ASP A 401 11.92 6.37 -2.56
CA ASP A 401 11.31 6.34 -1.22
C ASP A 401 12.07 7.16 -0.17
N THR A 402 13.32 7.55 -0.47
CA THR A 402 14.15 8.41 0.39
C THR A 402 14.47 9.76 -0.27
N ILE A 403 13.73 10.17 -1.32
CA ILE A 403 13.99 11.42 -2.05
C ILE A 403 14.00 12.68 -1.19
N SER A 404 13.21 12.71 -0.12
CA SER A 404 13.22 13.81 0.86
C SER A 404 14.60 14.06 1.47
N ASP A 405 15.42 13.01 1.56
CA ASP A 405 16.70 13.03 2.27
C ASP A 405 17.84 13.52 1.37
N TRP A 406 17.69 13.39 0.04
CA TRP A 406 18.75 13.68 -0.91
C TRP A 406 18.41 14.74 -1.96
N VAL A 407 17.15 15.08 -2.21
CA VAL A 407 16.76 16.03 -3.28
C VAL A 407 17.50 17.37 -3.14
N LYS A 408 17.62 17.89 -1.92
CA LYS A 408 18.31 19.17 -1.61
C LYS A 408 19.83 19.11 -1.77
N SER A 409 20.41 17.92 -1.90
CA SER A 409 21.86 17.72 -2.07
C SER A 409 22.28 17.61 -3.54
N ILE A 410 21.33 17.63 -4.47
CA ILE A 410 21.64 17.56 -5.90
C ILE A 410 22.19 18.90 -6.37
N ASP A 411 23.36 18.85 -7.02
CA ASP A 411 23.97 19.99 -7.69
C ASP A 411 23.37 20.14 -9.09
N ASP A 412 22.56 21.19 -9.29
CA ASP A 412 21.91 21.47 -10.57
C ASP A 412 22.87 22.04 -11.63
N SER A 413 24.12 22.37 -11.26
CA SER A 413 25.13 22.78 -12.26
C SER A 413 25.72 21.61 -13.04
N GLU A 414 25.58 20.38 -12.53
CA GLU A 414 26.06 19.15 -13.16
C GLU A 414 24.92 18.36 -13.82
N HIS A 415 25.05 18.05 -15.11
CA HIS A 415 24.07 17.22 -15.81
C HIS A 415 24.13 15.77 -15.33
N PHE A 416 22.97 15.14 -15.17
CA PHE A 416 22.86 13.70 -14.93
C PHE A 416 21.72 13.04 -15.70
N PHE A 417 21.84 11.73 -15.90
CA PHE A 417 20.77 10.88 -16.42
C PHE A 417 20.02 10.20 -15.28
N LEU A 418 18.71 10.13 -15.39
CA LEU A 418 17.84 9.61 -14.34
C LEU A 418 17.04 8.41 -14.86
N HIS A 419 17.05 7.29 -14.13
CA HIS A 419 16.23 6.15 -14.47
C HIS A 419 15.74 5.37 -13.24
N CYS A 420 14.73 4.55 -13.46
CA CYS A 420 14.34 3.49 -12.53
C CYS A 420 14.33 2.14 -13.27
N ALA A 421 13.48 1.18 -12.89
CA ALA A 421 13.33 -0.08 -13.63
C ALA A 421 12.65 0.11 -14.99
N GLY A 422 11.60 0.95 -15.07
CA GLY A 422 10.69 1.00 -16.22
C GLY A 422 10.18 2.39 -16.63
N GLY A 423 10.66 3.47 -16.00
CA GLY A 423 10.26 4.85 -16.31
C GLY A 423 9.22 5.46 -15.35
N TYR A 424 8.47 4.65 -14.59
CA TYR A 424 7.42 5.17 -13.69
C TYR A 424 8.01 5.98 -12.52
N ARG A 425 8.86 5.35 -11.68
CA ARG A 425 9.47 6.01 -10.50
C ARG A 425 10.42 7.14 -10.85
N SER A 426 11.07 7.06 -12.01
CA SER A 426 11.98 8.11 -12.48
C SER A 426 11.23 9.37 -12.90
N MET A 427 10.02 9.25 -13.46
CA MET A 427 9.18 10.41 -13.72
C MET A 427 8.64 11.06 -12.44
N ILE A 428 8.28 10.25 -11.43
CA ILE A 428 7.94 10.78 -10.11
C ILE A 428 9.12 11.59 -9.55
N ALA A 429 10.32 11.01 -9.55
CA ALA A 429 11.55 11.70 -9.13
C ALA A 429 11.80 12.97 -9.94
N ALA A 430 11.60 12.93 -11.27
CA ALA A 430 11.76 14.08 -12.16
C ALA A 430 10.81 15.23 -11.82
N SER A 431 9.54 14.93 -11.50
CA SER A 431 8.58 15.96 -11.07
C SER A 431 8.96 16.60 -9.73
N ILE A 432 9.45 15.79 -8.78
CA ILE A 432 9.93 16.29 -7.48
C ILE A 432 11.18 17.16 -7.66
N LEU A 433 12.13 16.74 -8.51
CA LEU A 433 13.32 17.54 -8.83
C LEU A 433 12.94 18.89 -9.45
N ASN A 434 12.04 18.89 -10.44
CA ASN A 434 11.55 20.14 -11.06
C ASN A 434 10.87 21.07 -10.04
N SER A 435 10.04 20.55 -9.14
CA SER A 435 9.41 21.35 -8.06
C SER A 435 10.43 21.96 -7.09
N HIS A 436 11.66 21.42 -7.03
CA HIS A 436 12.77 21.96 -6.25
C HIS A 436 13.71 22.85 -7.08
N GLY A 437 13.34 23.15 -8.33
CA GLY A 437 14.14 23.96 -9.25
C GLY A 437 15.33 23.24 -9.88
N ILE A 438 15.46 21.92 -9.68
CA ILE A 438 16.51 21.10 -10.30
C ILE A 438 16.01 20.67 -11.67
N ARG A 439 16.70 21.10 -12.73
CA ARG A 439 16.26 20.96 -14.13
C ARG A 439 17.33 20.39 -15.04
N ASN A 440 18.60 20.36 -14.60
CA ASN A 440 19.72 19.90 -15.39
C ASN A 440 19.84 18.36 -15.39
N PHE A 441 18.81 17.67 -15.86
CA PHE A 441 18.81 16.21 -15.98
C PHE A 441 18.07 15.75 -17.23
N THR A 442 18.30 14.48 -17.59
CA THR A 442 17.54 13.79 -18.64
C THR A 442 16.95 12.49 -18.09
N GLU A 443 15.64 12.29 -18.20
CA GLU A 443 14.99 11.04 -17.84
C GLU A 443 15.11 10.00 -18.97
N ILE A 444 15.33 8.74 -18.62
CA ILE A 444 15.46 7.65 -19.59
C ILE A 444 14.18 6.82 -19.63
N GLU A 445 13.48 6.87 -20.76
CA GLU A 445 12.29 6.08 -20.99
C GLU A 445 12.56 4.57 -20.90
N GLY A 446 11.64 3.82 -20.30
CA GLY A 446 11.75 2.37 -20.16
C GLY A 446 12.79 1.92 -19.13
N GLY A 447 13.53 2.86 -18.52
CA GLY A 447 14.47 2.64 -17.43
C GLY A 447 15.52 1.56 -17.71
N PHE A 448 16.00 0.92 -16.65
CA PHE A 448 17.01 -0.14 -16.70
C PHE A 448 16.60 -1.29 -17.63
N ASN A 449 15.32 -1.65 -17.68
CA ASN A 449 14.80 -2.69 -18.58
C ASN A 449 14.96 -2.33 -20.06
N GLY A 450 14.80 -1.05 -20.40
CA GLY A 450 15.06 -0.53 -21.74
C GLY A 450 16.55 -0.44 -22.04
N ILE A 451 17.34 0.07 -21.09
CA ILE A 451 18.79 0.23 -21.21
C ILE A 451 19.48 -1.11 -21.44
N LYS A 452 19.13 -2.14 -20.66
CA LYS A 452 19.73 -3.48 -20.77
C LYS A 452 19.55 -4.11 -22.17
N LYS A 453 18.42 -3.84 -22.84
CA LYS A 453 18.14 -4.32 -24.20
C LYS A 453 19.03 -3.72 -25.28
N THR A 454 19.72 -2.62 -24.98
CA THR A 454 20.65 -2.00 -25.95
C THR A 454 21.96 -2.77 -26.06
N GLU A 455 22.31 -3.59 -25.05
CA GLU A 455 23.57 -4.35 -24.96
C GLU A 455 24.84 -3.48 -25.08
N LYS A 456 24.71 -2.16 -24.87
CA LYS A 456 25.79 -1.18 -25.04
C LYS A 456 26.45 -0.74 -23.74
N PHE A 457 25.92 -1.14 -22.59
CA PHE A 457 26.37 -0.68 -21.27
C PHE A 457 26.97 -1.82 -20.47
N PRO A 458 28.13 -1.61 -19.83
CA PRO A 458 28.58 -2.54 -18.81
C PRO A 458 27.65 -2.44 -17.60
N THR A 459 27.23 -3.60 -17.12
CA THR A 459 26.39 -3.75 -15.91
C THR A 459 27.17 -4.53 -14.88
N SER A 460 26.86 -4.28 -13.60
CA SER A 460 27.40 -5.08 -12.50
C SER A 460 27.07 -6.56 -12.71
N ASP A 461 27.90 -7.46 -12.17
CA ASP A 461 27.56 -8.87 -12.12
C ASP A 461 26.21 -9.08 -11.41
N PHE A 462 25.34 -9.91 -11.98
CA PHE A 462 24.03 -10.17 -11.39
C PHE A 462 24.19 -10.93 -10.05
N VAL A 463 23.67 -10.36 -8.97
CA VAL A 463 23.60 -11.00 -7.65
C VAL A 463 22.15 -11.33 -7.31
N CYS A 464 21.89 -12.57 -6.90
CA CYS A 464 20.55 -12.98 -6.49
C CYS A 464 20.09 -12.14 -5.28
N GLN A 465 18.89 -11.55 -5.34
CA GLN A 465 18.34 -10.67 -4.29
C GLN A 465 18.31 -11.32 -2.90
N SER A 466 18.14 -12.64 -2.83
CA SER A 466 18.19 -13.40 -1.58
C SER A 466 19.60 -13.47 -0.94
N LYS A 467 20.62 -12.86 -1.54
CA LYS A 467 22.02 -12.85 -1.09
C LYS A 467 22.60 -11.43 -1.00
N THR A 468 21.83 -10.38 -1.30
CA THR A 468 22.26 -8.98 -1.18
C THR A 468 21.84 -8.43 0.16
N VAL A 469 22.83 -8.02 0.95
CA VAL A 469 22.79 -7.54 2.34
C VAL A 469 21.99 -6.25 2.49
#